data_AF-A0A443NDR4-F1
#
_entry.id   AF-A0A443NDR4-F1
#
_cell.length_a   1.000
_cell.length_b   1.000
_cell.length_c   1.000
_cell.angle_alpha   90.00
_cell.angle_beta   90.00
_cell.angle_gamma   90.00
#
_symmetry.space_group_name_H-M   'P 1'
#
loop_
_entity.id
_entity.type
_entity.pdbx_description
1 polymer ?
#
loop_
_entity_poly.entity_id
_entity_poly.type
_entity_poly.pdbx_seq_one_letter_code
_entity_poly.pdbx_strand_id
1 'polypeptide(L)'
;MPAQDNTEKTSSQLNKFKWMVEISNEKSNKKVSPHFTQPHERREEKKKKKRKMGSLIRMIITLLIGVLGFNTMVVNGAPNTNVTSVLCNSGVYTASDPFATSLAYVIAELETITPSRMGRDYYNISPFPNAFAYGHAACGATLTVADCDTCLAAARKIMADTCVSRIGARAVLYDCTIRYEQYPFSD
;
A
#
# COMPACT_ATOMS: atom_id res chain seq x y z
N MET A 1 -93.20 32.94 -37.98
CA MET A 1 -92.83 32.11 -36.81
C MET A 1 -91.63 31.25 -37.19
N PRO A 2 -90.62 30.98 -36.35
CA PRO A 2 -90.33 31.50 -35.01
C PRO A 2 -88.99 32.29 -34.94
N ALA A 3 -88.68 32.75 -33.73
CA ALA A 3 -87.43 33.35 -33.27
C ALA A 3 -86.37 32.29 -32.92
N GLN A 4 -85.09 32.71 -32.82
CA GLN A 4 -84.05 32.44 -31.79
C GLN A 4 -82.80 33.26 -32.21
N ASP A 5 -82.26 34.21 -31.45
CA ASP A 5 -81.66 34.22 -30.11
C ASP A 5 -80.20 33.75 -30.06
N ASN A 6 -79.32 34.76 -29.99
CA ASN A 6 -78.14 34.93 -29.13
C ASN A 6 -76.90 34.00 -29.15
N THR A 7 -75.78 34.73 -29.03
CA THR A 7 -74.57 34.44 -28.22
C THR A 7 -73.53 33.45 -28.73
N GLU A 8 -72.46 33.99 -29.32
CA GLU A 8 -71.03 33.62 -29.14
C GLU A 8 -70.25 34.47 -30.17
N LYS A 9 -69.21 35.26 -29.90
CA LYS A 9 -68.08 35.08 -28.99
C LYS A 9 -67.47 36.46 -28.70
N THR A 10 -67.90 37.04 -27.60
CA THR A 10 -67.16 38.01 -26.79
C THR A 10 -65.99 37.30 -26.10
N SER A 11 -64.94 36.94 -26.84
CA SER A 11 -63.77 36.23 -26.26
C SER A 11 -62.42 36.92 -26.54
N SER A 12 -62.34 37.78 -27.55
CA SER A 12 -61.08 38.47 -27.88
C SER A 12 -60.81 39.76 -27.08
N GLN A 13 -61.85 40.42 -26.54
CA GLN A 13 -61.69 41.76 -25.93
C GLN A 13 -61.58 41.73 -24.39
N LEU A 14 -62.13 40.71 -23.73
CA LEU A 14 -62.06 40.57 -22.26
C LEU A 14 -60.67 40.16 -21.75
N ASN A 15 -59.92 39.36 -22.51
CA ASN A 15 -58.56 38.95 -22.12
C ASN A 15 -57.54 40.10 -22.21
N LYS A 16 -57.77 41.10 -23.07
CA LYS A 16 -56.86 42.23 -23.24
C LYS A 16 -56.93 43.22 -22.08
N PHE A 17 -58.11 43.40 -21.49
CA PHE A 17 -58.27 44.23 -20.29
C PHE A 17 -57.73 43.55 -19.02
N LYS A 18 -57.85 42.23 -18.89
CA LYS A 18 -57.31 41.48 -17.74
C LYS A 18 -55.77 41.60 -17.64
N TRP A 19 -55.05 41.52 -18.75
CA TRP A 19 -53.60 41.71 -18.78
C TRP A 19 -53.12 43.11 -18.39
N MET A 20 -53.89 44.16 -18.69
CA MET A 20 -53.45 45.54 -18.38
C MET A 20 -53.63 45.92 -16.90
N VAL A 21 -54.58 45.32 -16.19
CA VAL A 21 -54.80 45.61 -14.76
C VAL A 21 -53.74 44.92 -13.89
N GLU A 22 -53.32 43.71 -14.25
CA GLU A 22 -52.31 42.94 -13.50
C GLU A 22 -50.91 43.60 -13.55
N ILE A 23 -50.53 44.18 -14.69
CA ILE A 23 -49.24 44.89 -14.86
C ILE A 23 -49.15 46.19 -14.04
N SER A 24 -50.29 46.85 -13.78
CA SER A 24 -50.29 48.12 -13.03
C SER A 24 -50.15 47.90 -11.51
N ASN A 25 -50.65 46.77 -10.99
CA ASN A 25 -50.66 46.50 -9.54
C ASN A 25 -49.29 46.03 -9.00
N GLU A 26 -48.40 45.53 -9.86
CA GLU A 26 -47.04 45.14 -9.46
C GLU A 26 -46.06 46.34 -9.36
N LYS A 27 -46.37 47.46 -10.01
CA LYS A 27 -45.48 48.64 -10.07
C LYS A 27 -45.60 49.60 -8.88
N SER A 28 -46.59 49.44 -8.00
CA SER A 28 -46.80 50.38 -6.88
C SER A 28 -46.09 50.00 -5.57
N ASN A 29 -45.55 48.78 -5.44
CA ASN A 29 -45.02 48.30 -4.14
C ASN A 29 -43.54 47.89 -4.11
N LYS A 30 -42.70 48.47 -4.96
CA LYS A 30 -41.23 48.38 -4.82
C LYS A 30 -40.61 49.75 -4.71
N LYS A 31 -40.92 50.43 -3.59
CA LYS A 31 -40.03 51.47 -3.05
C LYS A 31 -38.80 50.76 -2.48
N VAL A 32 -37.81 50.51 -3.34
CA VAL A 32 -36.49 50.06 -2.89
C VAL A 32 -35.87 51.24 -2.15
N SER A 33 -36.02 51.26 -0.82
CA SER A 33 -35.15 52.05 0.04
C SER A 33 -33.71 51.66 -0.27
N PRO A 34 -32.78 52.62 -0.45
CA PRO A 34 -31.37 52.28 -0.40
C PRO A 34 -31.11 51.77 1.01
N HIS A 35 -30.98 50.45 1.17
CA HIS A 35 -30.53 49.87 2.43
C HIS A 35 -29.08 50.34 2.59
N PHE A 36 -28.90 51.46 3.30
CA PHE A 36 -27.59 51.92 3.76
C PHE A 36 -27.11 50.86 4.77
N THR A 37 -26.47 49.81 4.26
CA THR A 37 -25.83 48.81 5.10
C THR A 37 -24.81 49.53 5.96
N GLN A 38 -25.04 49.47 7.27
CA GLN A 38 -24.23 50.20 8.23
C GLN A 38 -22.77 49.76 8.04
N PRO A 39 -21.78 50.65 8.22
CA PRO A 39 -20.36 50.29 8.15
C PRO A 39 -19.99 49.07 8.99
N HIS A 40 -20.78 48.78 10.03
CA HIS A 40 -20.69 47.60 10.88
C HIS A 40 -21.04 46.28 10.16
N GLU A 41 -22.13 46.21 9.40
CA GLU A 41 -22.53 45.01 8.63
C GLU A 41 -21.52 44.70 7.51
N ARG A 42 -21.01 45.72 6.80
CA ARG A 42 -19.93 45.54 5.81
C ARG A 42 -18.63 45.04 6.43
N ARG A 43 -18.35 45.37 7.69
CA ARG A 43 -17.19 44.83 8.44
C ARG A 43 -17.43 43.37 8.83
N GLU A 44 -18.63 43.00 9.26
CA GLU A 44 -18.99 41.61 9.59
C GLU A 44 -18.99 40.69 8.36
N GLU A 45 -19.48 41.14 7.19
CA GLU A 45 -19.39 40.36 5.95
C GLU A 45 -17.94 40.15 5.48
N LYS A 46 -17.09 41.18 5.57
CA LYS A 46 -15.66 41.07 5.26
C LYS A 46 -14.96 40.10 6.22
N LYS A 47 -15.30 40.11 7.51
CA LYS A 47 -14.79 39.14 8.51
C LYS A 47 -15.26 37.72 8.19
N LYS A 48 -16.54 37.52 7.85
CA LYS A 48 -17.11 36.22 7.45
C LYS A 48 -16.45 35.67 6.18
N LYS A 49 -16.18 36.54 5.20
CA LYS A 49 -15.48 36.19 3.96
C LYS A 49 -14.00 35.84 4.22
N LYS A 50 -13.31 36.59 5.09
CA LYS A 50 -11.93 36.27 5.55
C LYS A 50 -11.87 34.95 6.31
N ARG A 51 -12.82 34.68 7.21
CA ARG A 51 -12.94 33.41 7.96
C ARG A 51 -13.20 32.22 7.03
N LYS A 52 -14.12 32.36 6.06
CA LYS A 52 -14.38 31.34 5.03
C LYS A 52 -13.15 31.08 4.15
N MET A 53 -12.45 32.13 3.72
CA MET A 53 -11.22 32.02 2.92
C MET A 53 -10.10 31.30 3.69
N GLY A 54 -9.89 31.65 4.96
CA GLY A 54 -8.92 30.96 5.82
C GLY A 54 -9.26 29.49 6.06
N SER A 55 -10.55 29.14 6.15
CA SER A 55 -11.02 27.76 6.26
C SER A 55 -10.75 26.95 4.97
N LEU A 56 -11.03 27.54 3.80
CA LEU A 56 -10.75 26.92 2.50
C LEU A 56 -9.25 26.71 2.27
N ILE A 57 -8.43 27.70 2.61
CA ILE A 57 -6.96 27.59 2.52
C ILE A 57 -6.44 26.46 3.42
N ARG A 58 -6.96 26.35 4.65
CA ARG A 58 -6.59 25.25 5.56
C ARG A 58 -6.99 23.88 5.02
N MET A 59 -8.19 23.74 4.44
CA MET A 59 -8.61 22.49 3.79
C MET A 59 -7.71 22.11 2.60
N ILE A 60 -7.36 23.08 1.76
CA ILE A 60 -6.47 22.88 0.62
C ILE A 60 -5.06 22.50 1.09
N ILE A 61 -4.54 23.15 2.13
CA ILE A 61 -3.22 22.81 2.70
C ILE A 61 -3.23 21.38 3.26
N THR A 62 -4.27 20.97 3.99
CA THR A 62 -4.37 19.58 4.47
C THR A 62 -4.53 18.56 3.35
N LEU A 63 -5.23 18.90 2.26
CA LEU A 63 -5.34 18.06 1.07
C LEU A 63 -4.00 17.94 0.34
N LEU A 64 -3.28 19.04 0.16
CA LEU A 64 -1.96 19.05 -0.49
C LEU A 64 -0.91 18.30 0.33
N ILE A 65 -0.91 18.45 1.66
CA ILE A 65 -0.03 17.69 2.55
C ILE A 65 -0.42 16.20 2.54
N GLY A 66 -1.71 15.87 2.50
CA GLY A 66 -2.19 14.50 2.35
C GLY A 66 -1.76 13.87 1.02
N VAL A 67 -1.86 14.61 -0.10
CA VAL A 67 -1.48 14.15 -1.44
C VAL A 67 0.04 14.04 -1.60
N LEU A 68 0.81 14.96 -1.02
CA LEU A 68 2.28 14.92 -1.02
C LEU A 68 2.84 13.91 0.00
N GLY A 69 2.14 13.70 1.12
CA GLY A 69 2.52 12.78 2.20
C GLY A 69 2.05 11.33 2.01
N PHE A 70 1.21 11.04 1.00
CA PHE A 70 0.77 9.68 0.70
C PHE A 70 1.82 8.83 -0.04
N ASN A 71 2.90 9.45 -0.53
CA ASN A 71 4.00 8.77 -1.20
C ASN A 71 5.15 8.53 -0.22
N THR A 72 4.92 7.78 0.86
CA THR A 72 6.03 7.17 1.59
C THR A 72 6.57 6.05 0.72
N MET A 73 7.40 6.38 -0.28
CA MET A 73 8.20 5.37 -0.97
C MET A 73 9.04 4.69 0.11
N VAL A 74 8.72 3.44 0.43
CA VAL A 74 9.61 2.62 1.23
C VAL A 74 10.84 2.38 0.35
N VAL A 75 11.94 3.05 0.70
CA VAL A 75 13.23 2.81 0.04
C VAL A 75 13.75 1.48 0.57
N ASN A 76 13.42 0.38 -0.12
CA ASN A 76 14.03 -0.92 0.16
C ASN A 76 15.45 -0.89 -0.44
N GLY A 77 16.47 -1.02 0.42
CA GLY A 77 17.82 -1.35 -0.03
C GLY A 77 17.90 -2.86 -0.29
N ALA A 78 18.60 -3.25 -1.35
CA ALA A 78 18.93 -4.67 -1.56
C ALA A 78 19.75 -5.21 -0.38
N PRO A 79 19.62 -6.50 -0.03
CA PRO A 79 20.42 -7.10 1.04
C PRO A 79 21.90 -7.10 0.67
N ASN A 80 22.76 -6.94 1.68
CA ASN A 80 24.19 -7.09 1.55
C ASN A 80 24.56 -8.57 1.50
N THR A 81 24.88 -9.03 0.29
CA THR A 81 25.26 -10.41 -0.01
C THR A 81 26.77 -10.61 -0.09
N ASN A 82 27.57 -9.66 0.44
CA ASN A 82 29.01 -9.84 0.52
C ASN A 82 29.36 -11.05 1.40
N VAL A 83 30.29 -11.87 0.94
CA VAL A 83 30.67 -13.12 1.58
C VAL A 83 31.66 -12.84 2.69
N THR A 84 31.29 -13.21 3.92
CA THR A 84 32.18 -13.12 5.08
C THR A 84 33.03 -14.39 5.19
N SER A 85 32.41 -15.56 5.11
CA SER A 85 33.12 -16.83 5.13
C SER A 85 32.32 -17.96 4.49
N VAL A 86 33.04 -18.95 3.96
CA VAL A 86 32.48 -20.20 3.49
C VAL A 86 33.32 -21.35 4.02
N LEU A 87 32.67 -22.31 4.67
CA LEU A 87 33.30 -23.49 5.24
C LEU A 87 32.68 -24.72 4.61
N CYS A 88 33.52 -25.60 4.10
CA CYS A 88 33.11 -26.85 3.47
C CYS A 88 33.65 -28.01 4.31
N ASN A 89 32.79 -28.97 4.64
CA ASN A 89 33.23 -30.21 5.26
C ASN A 89 34.17 -30.98 4.31
N SER A 90 35.18 -31.67 4.84
CA SER A 90 36.09 -32.48 4.01
C SER A 90 35.42 -33.75 3.48
N GLY A 91 34.42 -34.26 4.18
CA GLY A 91 33.60 -35.39 3.74
C GLY A 91 32.74 -35.04 2.52
N VAL A 92 32.54 -36.03 1.66
CA VAL A 92 31.76 -35.91 0.42
C VAL A 92 30.68 -36.99 0.36
N TYR A 93 29.54 -36.68 -0.24
CA TYR A 93 28.51 -37.64 -0.59
C TYR A 93 28.47 -37.86 -2.11
N THR A 94 27.87 -38.96 -2.54
CA THR A 94 27.68 -39.28 -3.97
C THR A 94 26.24 -39.01 -4.41
N ALA A 95 25.99 -38.90 -5.71
CA ALA A 95 24.63 -38.69 -6.21
C ALA A 95 23.65 -39.83 -5.86
N SER A 96 24.15 -41.05 -5.60
CA SER A 96 23.35 -42.19 -5.16
C SER A 96 23.11 -42.23 -3.64
N ASP A 97 23.72 -41.33 -2.88
CA ASP A 97 23.57 -41.28 -1.42
C ASP A 97 22.15 -40.79 -1.05
N PRO A 98 21.39 -41.51 -0.20
CA PRO A 98 20.11 -41.03 0.32
C PRO A 98 20.18 -39.63 0.95
N PHE A 99 21.34 -39.22 1.46
CA PHE A 99 21.56 -37.90 2.01
C PHE A 99 21.31 -36.78 1.00
N ALA A 100 21.54 -37.00 -0.29
CA ALA A 100 21.32 -35.97 -1.32
C ALA A 100 19.86 -35.48 -1.32
N THR A 101 18.90 -36.40 -1.16
CA THR A 101 17.47 -36.09 -1.07
C THR A 101 17.15 -35.31 0.21
N SER A 102 17.71 -35.74 1.34
CA SER A 102 17.53 -35.07 2.63
C SER A 102 18.08 -33.66 2.63
N LEU A 103 19.27 -33.46 2.05
CA LEU A 103 19.88 -32.15 1.92
C LEU A 103 19.04 -31.23 1.03
N ALA A 104 18.56 -31.72 -0.12
CA ALA A 104 17.71 -30.95 -1.01
C ALA A 104 16.43 -30.47 -0.32
N TYR A 105 15.79 -31.34 0.47
CA TYR A 105 14.62 -30.98 1.29
C TYR A 105 14.95 -29.90 2.32
N VAL A 106 16.02 -30.08 3.10
CA VAL A 106 16.38 -29.13 4.15
C VAL A 106 16.71 -27.76 3.56
N ILE A 107 17.52 -27.70 2.51
CA ILE A 107 17.87 -26.41 1.87
C ILE A 107 16.63 -25.69 1.35
N ALA A 108 15.70 -26.41 0.71
CA ALA A 108 14.46 -25.82 0.21
C ALA A 108 13.60 -25.24 1.35
N GLU A 109 13.42 -25.98 2.44
CA GLU A 109 12.64 -25.51 3.60
C GLU A 109 13.32 -24.33 4.30
N LEU A 110 14.66 -24.33 4.39
CA LEU A 110 15.39 -23.21 4.96
C LEU A 110 15.19 -21.93 4.15
N GLU A 111 15.23 -21.99 2.81
CA GLU A 111 14.99 -20.82 1.96
C GLU A 111 13.54 -20.34 2.05
N THR A 112 12.55 -21.25 2.06
CA THR A 112 11.13 -20.87 2.01
C THR A 112 10.57 -20.42 3.35
N ILE A 113 11.02 -21.00 4.46
CA ILE A 113 10.42 -20.77 5.78
C ILE A 113 11.12 -19.63 6.52
N THR A 114 12.45 -19.59 6.53
CA THR A 114 13.25 -18.61 7.31
C THR A 114 12.78 -17.16 7.13
N PRO A 115 12.53 -16.66 5.90
CA PRO A 115 12.12 -15.27 5.70
C PRO A 115 10.84 -14.87 6.42
N SER A 116 9.92 -15.82 6.63
CA SER A 116 8.61 -15.59 7.26
C SER A 116 8.59 -15.94 8.75
N ARG A 117 9.68 -16.49 9.31
CA ARG A 117 9.76 -16.84 10.73
C ARG A 117 9.99 -15.60 11.57
N MET A 118 9.38 -15.59 12.76
CA MET A 118 9.69 -14.59 13.78
C MET A 118 11.19 -14.66 14.11
N GLY A 119 11.87 -13.52 14.06
CA GLY A 119 13.32 -13.46 14.28
C GLY A 119 14.17 -13.90 13.08
N ARG A 120 13.56 -14.43 12.00
CA ARG A 120 14.24 -14.95 10.80
C ARG A 120 15.37 -15.90 11.15
N ASP A 121 15.04 -16.83 12.02
CA ASP A 121 15.91 -17.86 12.51
C ASP A 121 15.12 -19.17 12.46
N TYR A 122 15.65 -20.16 11.75
CA TYR A 122 14.95 -21.40 11.48
C TYR A 122 15.90 -22.59 11.39
N TYR A 123 15.53 -23.64 12.11
CA TYR A 123 16.19 -24.93 12.10
C TYR A 123 15.25 -25.97 11.50
N ASN A 124 15.80 -26.89 10.71
CA ASN A 124 15.06 -28.02 10.18
C ASN A 124 15.88 -29.30 10.16
N ILE A 125 15.17 -30.43 10.19
CA ILE A 125 15.73 -31.77 10.03
C ILE A 125 14.90 -32.48 8.98
N SER A 126 15.55 -33.11 8.00
CA SER A 126 14.83 -33.86 6.96
C SER A 126 13.98 -35.00 7.56
N PRO A 127 12.80 -35.32 7.01
CA PRO A 127 11.95 -36.39 7.52
C PRO A 127 12.36 -37.80 7.04
N PHE A 128 13.54 -37.95 6.43
CA PHE A 128 13.97 -39.21 5.79
C PHE A 128 14.95 -39.99 6.69
N PRO A 129 14.53 -41.11 7.30
CA PRO A 129 15.31 -41.79 8.34
C PRO A 129 16.55 -42.53 7.84
N ASN A 130 16.70 -42.72 6.52
CA ASN A 130 17.86 -43.43 5.96
C ASN A 130 19.16 -42.61 6.06
N ALA A 131 19.06 -41.28 5.97
CA ALA A 131 20.19 -40.37 6.10
C ALA A 131 19.66 -38.97 6.40
N PHE A 132 19.71 -38.55 7.66
CA PHE A 132 19.22 -37.23 8.04
C PHE A 132 20.13 -36.11 7.54
N ALA A 133 19.52 -35.01 7.12
CA ALA A 133 20.17 -33.71 7.00
C ALA A 133 19.67 -32.78 8.09
N TYR A 134 20.59 -32.04 8.68
CA TYR A 134 20.32 -31.01 9.68
C TYR A 134 20.67 -29.67 9.05
N GLY A 135 19.83 -28.67 9.29
CA GLY A 135 20.05 -27.36 8.69
C GLY A 135 19.58 -26.22 9.58
N HIS A 136 20.25 -25.09 9.39
CA HIS A 136 19.95 -23.81 10.00
C HIS A 136 20.09 -22.71 8.95
N ALA A 137 19.17 -21.77 8.97
CA ALA A 137 19.29 -20.53 8.24
C ALA A 137 18.82 -19.37 9.11
N ALA A 138 19.52 -18.24 8.98
CA ALA A 138 19.11 -17.01 9.62
C ALA A 138 19.42 -15.78 8.76
N CYS A 139 18.62 -14.73 8.95
CA CYS A 139 18.83 -13.41 8.38
C CYS A 139 18.84 -12.35 9.49
N GLY A 140 19.48 -11.20 9.25
CA GLY A 140 19.41 -10.07 10.17
C GLY A 140 17.96 -9.65 10.42
N ALA A 141 17.56 -9.40 11.67
CA ALA A 141 16.16 -9.25 12.09
C ALA A 141 15.42 -8.00 11.57
N THR A 142 16.03 -7.18 10.70
CA THR A 142 15.45 -5.95 10.13
C THR A 142 15.18 -5.98 8.62
N LEU A 143 15.81 -6.89 7.84
CA LEU A 143 15.51 -7.07 6.40
C LEU A 143 14.01 -7.34 6.10
N THR A 144 13.56 -7.16 4.87
CA THR A 144 12.23 -7.65 4.49
C THR A 144 12.24 -9.17 4.24
N VAL A 145 11.06 -9.78 4.09
CA VAL A 145 10.93 -11.19 3.67
C VAL A 145 11.65 -11.42 2.33
N ALA A 146 11.44 -10.52 1.36
CA ALA A 146 12.05 -10.62 0.04
C ALA A 146 13.58 -10.46 0.07
N ASP A 147 14.09 -9.57 0.92
CA ASP A 147 15.54 -9.37 1.06
C ASP A 147 16.20 -10.57 1.77
N CYS A 148 15.53 -11.16 2.78
CA CYS A 148 16.03 -12.37 3.41
C CYS A 148 16.07 -13.54 2.41
N ASP A 149 15.01 -13.75 1.63
CA ASP A 149 14.97 -14.75 0.56
C ASP A 149 16.10 -14.55 -0.46
N THR A 150 16.29 -13.31 -0.92
CA THR A 150 17.38 -12.94 -1.84
C THR A 150 18.76 -13.25 -1.25
N CYS A 151 18.98 -12.96 0.03
CA CYS A 151 20.25 -13.23 0.69
C CYS A 151 20.51 -14.74 0.83
N LEU A 152 19.50 -15.51 1.28
CA LEU A 152 19.59 -16.96 1.43
C LEU A 152 19.85 -17.65 0.08
N ALA A 153 19.19 -17.20 -0.99
CA ALA A 153 19.45 -17.70 -2.33
C ALA A 153 20.91 -17.44 -2.79
N ALA A 154 21.47 -16.27 -2.45
CA ALA A 154 22.87 -15.98 -2.72
C ALA A 154 23.81 -16.90 -1.90
N ALA A 155 23.53 -17.10 -0.61
CA ALA A 155 24.30 -18.01 0.25
C ALA A 155 24.26 -19.46 -0.25
N ARG A 156 23.08 -19.97 -0.62
CA ARG A 156 22.94 -21.31 -1.23
C ARG A 156 23.76 -21.42 -2.52
N LYS A 157 23.68 -20.42 -3.40
CA LYS A 157 24.44 -20.42 -4.65
C LYS A 157 25.94 -20.51 -4.40
N ILE A 158 26.46 -19.73 -3.46
CA ILE A 158 27.88 -19.76 -3.09
C ILE A 158 28.27 -21.15 -2.60
N MET A 159 27.49 -21.77 -1.69
CA MET A 159 27.78 -23.13 -1.23
C MET A 159 27.73 -24.17 -2.36
N ALA A 160 26.78 -24.04 -3.30
CA ALA A 160 26.70 -24.94 -4.44
C ALA A 160 27.94 -24.84 -5.35
N ASP A 161 28.49 -23.63 -5.51
CA ASP A 161 29.68 -23.38 -6.34
C ASP A 161 30.98 -23.82 -5.63
N THR A 162 31.10 -23.66 -4.31
CA THR A 162 32.36 -23.90 -3.58
C THR A 162 32.41 -25.21 -2.80
N CYS A 163 31.27 -25.67 -2.27
CA CYS A 163 31.15 -26.87 -1.43
C CYS A 163 30.44 -28.00 -2.19
N VAL A 164 30.91 -28.30 -3.39
CA VAL A 164 30.34 -29.35 -4.26
C VAL A 164 30.33 -30.70 -3.53
N SER A 165 29.14 -31.28 -3.43
CA SER A 165 28.90 -32.62 -2.86
C SER A 165 29.44 -32.84 -1.46
N ARG A 166 29.52 -31.78 -0.63
CA ARG A 166 30.01 -31.90 0.76
C ARG A 166 28.90 -32.33 1.70
N ILE A 167 29.24 -33.18 2.65
CA ILE A 167 28.31 -33.65 3.70
C ILE A 167 27.91 -32.55 4.70
N GLY A 168 28.60 -31.41 4.64
CA GLY A 168 28.31 -30.23 5.42
C GLY A 168 28.87 -28.99 4.75
N ALA A 169 28.17 -27.87 4.88
CA ALA A 169 28.66 -26.58 4.46
C ALA A 169 28.04 -25.46 5.29
N ARG A 170 28.76 -24.35 5.39
CA ARG A 170 28.28 -23.10 5.98
C ARG A 170 28.69 -21.94 5.08
N ALA A 171 27.74 -21.10 4.72
CA ALA A 171 28.00 -19.79 4.12
C ALA A 171 27.48 -18.70 5.06
N VAL A 172 28.37 -17.78 5.42
CA VAL A 172 28.04 -16.57 6.17
C VAL A 172 28.23 -15.39 5.23
N LEU A 173 27.12 -14.75 4.88
CA LEU A 173 27.09 -13.47 4.19
C LEU A 173 26.86 -12.36 5.23
N TYR A 174 26.94 -11.12 4.81
CA TYR A 174 26.77 -9.99 5.73
C TYR A 174 25.38 -9.99 6.39
N ASP A 175 24.32 -10.21 5.62
CA ASP A 175 22.94 -10.15 6.13
C ASP A 175 22.28 -11.51 6.44
N CYS A 176 22.93 -12.62 6.10
CA CYS A 176 22.35 -13.95 6.32
C CYS A 176 23.41 -15.06 6.44
N THR A 177 22.99 -16.20 6.96
CA THR A 177 23.78 -17.42 7.06
C THR A 177 22.93 -18.63 6.69
N ILE A 178 23.55 -19.63 6.06
CA ILE A 178 23.00 -20.97 5.90
C ILE A 178 24.07 -21.97 6.33
N ARG A 179 23.66 -22.96 7.11
CA ARG A 179 24.49 -24.10 7.48
C ARG A 179 23.70 -25.40 7.33
N TYR A 180 24.35 -26.43 6.82
CA TYR A 180 23.85 -27.79 6.88
C TYR A 180 24.96 -28.78 7.26
N GLU A 181 24.58 -29.88 7.88
CA GLU A 181 25.48 -30.97 8.27
C GLU A 181 24.74 -32.33 8.21
N GLN A 182 25.50 -33.42 8.18
CA GLN A 182 25.01 -34.80 8.36
C GLN A 182 24.78 -35.18 9.84
N TYR A 183 25.04 -34.26 10.77
CA TYR A 183 24.92 -34.48 12.20
C TYR A 183 24.23 -33.30 12.89
N PRO A 184 23.59 -33.51 14.05
CA PRO A 184 22.97 -32.41 14.81
C PRO A 184 24.00 -31.36 15.24
N PHE A 185 23.62 -30.08 15.18
CA PHE A 185 24.43 -28.96 15.64
C PHE A 185 23.56 -27.85 16.27
N SER A 186 24.22 -26.92 16.97
CA SER A 186 23.67 -25.66 17.45
C SER A 186 24.64 -24.53 17.07
N ASP A 187 24.14 -23.45 16.49
CA ASP A 187 24.90 -22.23 16.19
C ASP A 187 24.69 -21.14 17.25
#